data_AF-A0A931SAZ0-F1
#
_entry.id   AF-A0A931SAZ0-F1
#
_cell.length_a   1.000
_cell.length_b   1.000
_cell.length_c   1.000
_cell.angle_alpha   90.00
_cell.angle_beta   90.00
_cell.angle_gamma   90.00
#
_symmetry.space_group_name_H-M   'P 1'
#
loop_
_entity.id
_entity.type
_entity.pdbx_description
1 polymer ?
#
loop_
_entity_poly.entity_id
_entity_poly.type
_entity_poly.pdbx_seq_one_letter_code
_entity_poly.pdbx_strand_id
1 'polypeptide(L)'
;MSDEVLSKLIEDAAALVEADRRVVEAVAKSNFDSLETLVADFRDVWVRVHAGLTALSTVEAVDHETQELLSRVQRKFPTDRLIEVLEGNSSDDAWFNEVSDKEVWDLGHQLLYSWISHYEYVRNMFKVNTVILTTTIPPTLRLFIDEARNCFALEQHNAVISLCRTILEAAAKDLCERKGLFEKASDKIVEINPKVFNQLINAVATGSLKRRAVKIYFRDACPVVHGDRLVDGAEALRVLRETTGVVQELYSTFKA
;
A
#
# COMPACT_ATOMS: atom_id res chain seq x y z
N MET A 1 -16.93 -13.60 8.96
CA MET A 1 -17.13 -12.87 7.69
C MET A 1 -16.46 -13.56 6.50
N SER A 2 -15.50 -14.48 6.68
CA SER A 2 -14.77 -15.09 5.56
C SER A 2 -15.61 -16.04 4.70
N ASP A 3 -16.38 -16.94 5.31
CA ASP A 3 -16.88 -18.11 4.57
C ASP A 3 -18.10 -17.79 3.70
N GLU A 4 -19.00 -16.94 4.17
CA GLU A 4 -20.19 -16.50 3.41
C GLU A 4 -19.79 -15.57 2.24
N VAL A 5 -18.84 -14.66 2.48
CA VAL A 5 -18.29 -13.78 1.44
C VAL A 5 -17.54 -14.60 0.39
N LEU A 6 -16.73 -15.56 0.82
CA LEU A 6 -16.00 -16.46 -0.08
C LEU A 6 -16.96 -17.34 -0.88
N SER A 7 -17.97 -17.92 -0.23
CA SER A 7 -18.97 -18.76 -0.91
C SER A 7 -19.71 -17.97 -2.00
N LYS A 8 -20.16 -16.76 -1.68
CA LYS A 8 -20.79 -15.86 -2.65
C LYS A 8 -19.84 -15.48 -3.79
N LEU A 9 -18.57 -15.21 -3.50
CA LEU A 9 -17.57 -14.92 -4.52
C LEU A 9 -17.37 -16.11 -5.46
N ILE A 10 -17.35 -17.34 -4.93
CA ILE A 10 -17.23 -18.56 -5.74
C ILE A 10 -18.45 -18.71 -6.67
N GLU A 11 -19.66 -18.46 -6.16
CA GLU A 11 -20.88 -18.47 -6.96
C GLU A 11 -20.86 -17.41 -8.07
N ASP A 12 -20.49 -16.17 -7.74
CA ASP A 12 -20.36 -15.07 -8.70
C ASP A 12 -19.25 -15.38 -9.74
N ALA A 13 -18.14 -16.00 -9.33
CA ALA A 13 -17.05 -16.40 -10.23
C ALA A 13 -17.48 -17.50 -11.21
N ALA A 14 -18.23 -18.50 -10.74
CA ALA A 14 -18.81 -19.53 -11.60
C ALA A 14 -19.82 -18.92 -12.58
N ALA A 15 -20.67 -18.00 -12.10
CA ALA A 15 -21.60 -17.27 -12.94
C ALA A 15 -20.89 -16.43 -14.01
N LEU A 16 -19.72 -15.85 -13.72
CA LEU A 16 -18.95 -15.08 -14.69
C LEU A 16 -18.43 -15.95 -15.83
N VAL A 17 -17.90 -17.13 -15.50
CA VAL A 17 -17.44 -18.11 -16.50
C VAL A 17 -18.60 -18.55 -17.39
N GLU A 18 -19.77 -18.78 -16.82
CA GLU A 18 -20.97 -19.12 -17.58
C GLU A 18 -21.49 -17.96 -18.44
N ALA A 19 -21.44 -16.72 -17.94
CA ALA A 19 -21.81 -15.54 -18.70
C ALA A 19 -20.90 -15.33 -19.93
N ASP A 20 -19.58 -15.49 -19.77
CA ASP A 20 -18.63 -15.48 -20.90
C ASP A 20 -18.99 -16.54 -21.94
N ARG A 21 -19.26 -17.77 -21.47
CA ARG A 21 -19.62 -18.88 -22.36
C ARG A 21 -20.87 -18.54 -23.19
N ARG A 22 -21.89 -17.93 -22.58
CA ARG A 22 -23.13 -17.52 -23.27
C ARG A 22 -22.87 -16.45 -24.33
N VAL A 23 -22.02 -15.45 -24.04
CA VAL A 23 -21.64 -14.41 -25.00
C VAL A 23 -20.90 -15.02 -26.20
N VAL A 24 -19.88 -15.85 -25.93
CA VAL A 24 -19.11 -16.53 -26.97
C VAL A 24 -20.00 -17.42 -27.84
N GLU A 25 -20.93 -18.16 -27.21
CA GLU A 25 -21.88 -19.02 -27.92
C GLU A 25 -22.82 -18.21 -28.81
N ALA A 26 -23.32 -17.06 -28.34
CA ALA A 26 -24.18 -16.18 -29.14
C ALA A 26 -23.45 -15.66 -30.38
N VAL A 27 -22.18 -15.23 -30.25
CA VAL A 27 -21.35 -14.80 -31.39
C VAL A 27 -21.09 -15.95 -32.35
N ALA A 28 -20.71 -17.13 -31.84
CA ALA A 28 -20.44 -18.31 -32.66
C ALA A 28 -21.67 -18.77 -33.46
N LYS A 29 -22.87 -18.58 -32.91
CA LYS A 29 -24.16 -18.90 -33.56
C LYS A 29 -24.76 -17.72 -34.34
N SER A 30 -24.06 -16.58 -34.42
CA SER A 30 -24.56 -15.34 -35.05
C SER A 30 -25.91 -14.85 -34.50
N ASN A 31 -26.16 -15.08 -33.21
CA ASN A 31 -27.36 -14.64 -32.50
C ASN A 31 -27.17 -13.23 -31.91
N PHE A 32 -27.05 -12.24 -32.80
CA PHE A 32 -26.72 -10.86 -32.42
C PHE A 32 -27.86 -10.15 -31.68
N ASP A 33 -29.11 -10.57 -31.87
CA ASP A 33 -30.28 -9.99 -31.20
C ASP A 33 -30.21 -10.07 -29.67
N SER A 34 -29.47 -11.06 -29.14
CA SER A 34 -29.27 -11.26 -27.70
C SER A 34 -27.94 -10.71 -27.17
N LEU A 35 -27.04 -10.27 -28.04
CA LEU A 35 -25.64 -10.01 -27.68
C LEU A 35 -25.51 -8.86 -26.68
N GLU A 36 -26.26 -7.77 -26.87
CA GLU A 36 -26.23 -6.61 -25.98
C GLU A 36 -26.60 -6.98 -24.54
N THR A 37 -27.70 -7.72 -24.35
CA THR A 37 -28.14 -8.19 -23.04
C THR A 37 -27.13 -9.14 -22.42
N LEU A 38 -26.54 -10.06 -23.20
CA LEU A 38 -25.54 -11.01 -22.70
C LEU A 38 -24.24 -10.32 -22.26
N VAL A 39 -23.82 -9.29 -23.00
CA VAL A 39 -22.65 -8.48 -22.64
C VAL A 39 -22.92 -7.64 -21.38
N ALA A 40 -24.13 -7.08 -21.24
CA ALA A 40 -24.54 -6.40 -20.02
C ALA A 40 -24.57 -7.35 -18.81
N ASP A 41 -25.16 -8.54 -18.95
CA ASP A 41 -25.16 -9.58 -17.92
C ASP A 41 -23.71 -9.95 -17.51
N PHE A 42 -22.83 -10.14 -18.49
CA PHE A 42 -21.42 -10.43 -18.24
C PHE A 42 -20.75 -9.30 -17.45
N ARG A 43 -20.94 -8.04 -17.86
CA ARG A 43 -20.40 -6.86 -17.18
C ARG A 43 -20.86 -6.79 -15.73
N ASP A 44 -22.16 -6.98 -15.48
CA ASP A 44 -22.72 -6.89 -14.13
C ASP A 44 -22.14 -7.96 -13.20
N VAL A 45 -21.97 -9.19 -13.69
CA VAL A 45 -21.32 -10.27 -12.92
C VAL A 45 -19.83 -9.96 -12.72
N TRP A 46 -19.16 -9.45 -13.75
CA TRP A 46 -17.74 -9.09 -13.70
C TRP A 46 -17.47 -8.06 -12.60
N VAL A 47 -18.28 -7.00 -12.51
CA VAL A 47 -18.18 -5.97 -11.46
C VAL A 47 -18.32 -6.60 -10.07
N ARG A 48 -19.31 -7.50 -9.86
CA ARG A 48 -19.50 -8.17 -8.57
C ARG A 48 -18.32 -9.03 -8.16
N VAL A 49 -17.78 -9.83 -9.09
CA VAL A 49 -16.59 -10.67 -8.83
C VAL A 49 -15.40 -9.81 -8.44
N HIS A 50 -15.13 -8.73 -9.18
CA HIS A 50 -13.99 -7.85 -8.91
C HIS A 50 -14.14 -7.06 -7.61
N ALA A 51 -15.37 -6.65 -7.26
CA ALA A 51 -15.65 -6.06 -5.95
C ALA A 51 -15.40 -7.06 -4.82
N GLY A 52 -15.86 -8.30 -4.98
CA GLY A 52 -15.64 -9.38 -4.01
C GLY A 52 -14.16 -9.74 -3.83
N LEU A 53 -13.41 -9.83 -4.92
CA LEU A 53 -11.96 -10.04 -4.88
C LEU A 53 -11.22 -8.86 -4.22
N THR A 54 -11.67 -7.63 -4.44
CA THR A 54 -11.06 -6.44 -3.83
C THR A 54 -11.31 -6.37 -2.33
N ALA A 55 -12.47 -6.86 -1.88
CA ALA A 55 -12.81 -6.94 -0.46
C ALA A 55 -11.99 -7.99 0.31
N LEU A 56 -11.46 -9.01 -0.39
CA LEU A 56 -10.64 -10.07 0.20
C LEU A 56 -9.16 -9.85 -0.13
N SER A 57 -8.39 -9.37 0.84
CA SER A 57 -6.94 -9.15 0.65
C SER A 57 -6.16 -10.45 0.39
N THR A 58 -6.66 -11.58 0.89
CA THR A 58 -6.11 -12.92 0.69
C THR A 58 -7.23 -13.96 0.70
N VAL A 59 -7.11 -15.00 -0.13
CA VAL A 59 -7.98 -16.18 -0.13
C VAL A 59 -7.10 -17.38 0.15
N GLU A 60 -7.31 -18.03 1.30
CA GLU A 60 -6.48 -19.13 1.80
C GLU A 60 -7.32 -20.39 2.01
N ALA A 61 -6.64 -21.55 2.08
CA ALA A 61 -7.25 -22.84 2.43
C ALA A 61 -8.42 -23.30 1.54
N VAL A 62 -8.43 -22.88 0.27
CA VAL A 62 -9.40 -23.35 -0.74
C VAL A 62 -8.91 -24.63 -1.43
N ASP A 63 -9.85 -25.43 -1.92
CA ASP A 63 -9.51 -26.58 -2.77
C ASP A 63 -8.97 -26.14 -4.14
N HIS A 64 -8.41 -27.10 -4.88
CA HIS A 64 -7.80 -26.86 -6.20
C HIS A 64 -8.80 -26.33 -7.23
N GLU A 65 -10.05 -26.78 -7.18
CA GLU A 65 -11.10 -26.38 -8.14
C GLU A 65 -11.47 -24.91 -7.94
N THR A 66 -11.69 -24.52 -6.69
CA THR A 66 -11.93 -23.14 -6.28
C THR A 66 -10.75 -22.24 -6.64
N GLN A 67 -9.52 -22.71 -6.39
CA GLN A 67 -8.32 -21.98 -6.78
C GLN A 67 -8.26 -21.75 -8.29
N GLU A 68 -8.53 -22.77 -9.09
CA GLU A 68 -8.51 -22.69 -10.55
C GLU A 68 -9.59 -21.73 -11.06
N LEU A 69 -10.80 -21.80 -10.51
CA LEU A 69 -11.92 -20.91 -10.84
C LEU A 69 -11.58 -19.44 -10.53
N LEU A 70 -11.12 -19.14 -9.31
CA LEU A 70 -10.75 -17.78 -8.92
C LEU A 70 -9.55 -17.26 -9.73
N SER A 71 -8.61 -18.14 -10.08
CA SER A 71 -7.49 -17.81 -10.97
C SER A 71 -7.96 -17.56 -12.41
N ARG A 72 -9.03 -18.23 -12.86
CA ARG A 72 -9.59 -18.07 -14.20
C ARG A 72 -10.27 -16.71 -14.37
N VAL A 73 -11.01 -16.24 -13.36
CA VAL A 73 -11.72 -14.96 -13.43
C VAL A 73 -10.79 -13.74 -13.38
N GLN A 74 -9.56 -13.90 -12.89
CA GLN A 74 -8.52 -12.86 -12.92
C GLN A 74 -7.83 -12.73 -14.30
N ARG A 75 -8.10 -13.64 -15.23
CA ARG A 75 -7.54 -13.60 -16.60
C ARG A 75 -8.55 -13.01 -17.57
N LYS A 76 -8.05 -12.40 -18.65
CA LYS A 76 -8.91 -11.92 -19.74
C LYS A 76 -9.81 -13.05 -20.27
N PHE A 77 -11.09 -12.75 -20.39
CA PHE A 77 -12.09 -13.57 -21.05
C PHE A 77 -12.08 -13.31 -22.56
N PRO A 78 -12.48 -14.30 -23.37
CA PRO A 78 -12.80 -14.08 -24.78
C PRO A 78 -13.80 -12.94 -24.99
N THR A 79 -14.80 -12.82 -24.09
CA THR A 79 -15.78 -11.73 -24.11
C THR A 79 -15.13 -10.34 -24.05
N ASP A 80 -14.03 -10.16 -23.32
CA ASP A 80 -13.32 -8.88 -23.25
C ASP A 80 -12.85 -8.41 -24.64
N ARG A 81 -12.38 -9.32 -25.48
CA ARG A 81 -11.97 -8.99 -26.86
C ARG A 81 -13.16 -8.62 -27.74
N LEU A 82 -14.31 -9.24 -27.51
CA LEU A 82 -15.54 -8.91 -28.24
C LEU A 82 -16.00 -7.50 -27.86
N ILE A 83 -15.96 -7.17 -26.58
CA ILE A 83 -16.23 -5.82 -26.06
C ILE A 83 -15.28 -4.81 -26.71
N GLU A 84 -13.97 -5.06 -26.70
CA GLU A 84 -12.97 -4.17 -27.32
C GLU A 84 -13.27 -3.91 -28.82
N VAL A 85 -13.74 -4.92 -29.56
CA VAL A 85 -14.13 -4.79 -30.98
C VAL A 85 -15.44 -4.01 -31.15
N LEU A 86 -16.40 -4.20 -30.26
CA LEU A 86 -17.67 -3.46 -30.29
C LEU A 86 -17.45 -1.98 -29.98
N GLU A 87 -16.62 -1.68 -28.97
CA GLU A 87 -16.22 -0.33 -28.58
C GLU A 87 -15.48 0.40 -29.72
N GLY A 88 -14.53 -0.26 -30.38
CA GLY A 88 -13.79 0.34 -31.50
C GLY A 88 -14.64 0.71 -32.72
N ASN A 89 -15.87 0.21 -32.82
CA ASN A 89 -16.82 0.52 -33.88
C ASN A 89 -17.94 1.49 -33.45
N SER A 90 -18.01 1.84 -32.16
CA SER A 90 -18.97 2.79 -31.61
C SER A 90 -18.41 4.21 -31.65
N SER A 91 -19.24 5.19 -32.01
CA SER A 91 -18.90 6.62 -31.88
C SER A 91 -19.18 7.18 -30.48
N ASP A 92 -19.84 6.39 -29.62
CA ASP A 92 -20.11 6.75 -28.24
C ASP A 92 -18.98 6.29 -27.33
N ASP A 93 -18.43 7.21 -26.54
CA ASP A 93 -17.39 7.03 -25.51
C ASP A 93 -17.86 6.17 -24.32
N ALA A 94 -18.80 5.24 -24.51
CA ALA A 94 -19.24 4.32 -23.47
C ALA A 94 -18.30 3.11 -23.43
N TRP A 95 -17.32 3.17 -22.52
CA TRP A 95 -16.36 2.08 -22.31
C TRP A 95 -17.04 1.05 -21.40
N PHE A 96 -17.45 -0.10 -21.95
CA PHE A 96 -18.03 -1.23 -21.23
C PHE A 96 -17.10 -1.75 -20.13
N ASN A 97 -15.79 -1.58 -20.31
CA ASN A 97 -14.76 -1.95 -19.34
C ASN A 97 -14.50 -0.89 -18.26
N GLU A 98 -15.17 0.26 -18.31
CA GLU A 98 -15.06 1.29 -17.28
C GLU A 98 -16.16 1.15 -16.22
N VAL A 99 -15.73 1.27 -14.97
CA VAL A 99 -16.62 1.40 -13.82
C VAL A 99 -17.15 2.84 -13.85
N SER A 100 -18.47 2.99 -13.93
CA SER A 100 -19.10 4.32 -13.98
C SER A 100 -18.80 5.13 -12.72
N ASP A 101 -18.84 6.46 -12.80
CA ASP A 101 -18.63 7.35 -11.64
C ASP A 101 -19.50 6.98 -10.43
N LYS A 102 -20.74 6.53 -10.68
CA LYS A 102 -21.65 6.07 -9.64
C LYS A 102 -21.16 4.76 -9.01
N GLU A 103 -20.76 3.79 -9.82
CA GLU A 103 -20.20 2.53 -9.32
C GLU A 103 -18.88 2.77 -8.56
N VAL A 104 -18.01 3.68 -9.05
CA VAL A 104 -16.79 4.11 -8.35
C VAL A 104 -17.14 4.75 -7.00
N TRP A 105 -18.14 5.61 -6.97
CA TRP A 105 -18.61 6.23 -5.73
C TRP A 105 -19.14 5.19 -4.74
N ASP A 106 -20.01 4.29 -5.19
CA ASP A 106 -20.63 3.26 -4.35
C ASP A 106 -19.57 2.27 -3.82
N LEU A 107 -18.65 1.81 -4.68
CA LEU A 107 -17.53 0.94 -4.30
C LEU A 107 -16.55 1.67 -3.38
N GLY A 108 -16.19 2.92 -3.68
CA GLY A 108 -15.33 3.74 -2.84
C GLY A 108 -15.93 3.96 -1.45
N HIS A 109 -17.24 4.19 -1.39
CA HIS A 109 -17.97 4.27 -0.13
C HIS A 109 -17.86 2.96 0.67
N GLN A 110 -18.10 1.83 0.02
CA GLN A 110 -18.06 0.52 0.67
C GLN A 110 -16.65 0.07 1.05
N LEU A 111 -15.63 0.34 0.24
CA LEU A 111 -14.27 -0.16 0.45
C LEU A 111 -13.47 0.75 1.38
N LEU A 112 -13.55 2.07 1.19
CA LEU A 112 -12.75 3.02 1.97
C LEU A 112 -13.45 3.37 3.29
N TYR A 113 -14.74 3.71 3.25
CA TYR A 113 -15.47 4.19 4.43
C TYR A 113 -16.01 3.07 5.32
N SER A 114 -15.92 1.80 4.91
CA SER A 114 -16.19 0.67 5.82
C SER A 114 -15.11 0.51 6.89
N TRP A 115 -13.87 0.88 6.55
CA TRP A 115 -12.72 0.73 7.44
C TRP A 115 -12.24 2.05 8.03
N ILE A 116 -12.30 3.15 7.27
CA ILE A 116 -11.87 4.47 7.78
C ILE A 116 -12.72 5.62 7.26
N SER A 117 -13.16 6.47 8.18
CA SER A 117 -13.86 7.71 7.86
C SER A 117 -12.92 8.92 7.75
N HIS A 118 -13.37 9.96 7.03
CA HIS A 118 -12.68 11.25 6.99
C HIS A 118 -12.51 11.86 8.40
N TYR A 119 -13.46 11.62 9.30
CA TYR A 119 -13.37 12.05 10.70
C TYR A 119 -12.20 11.37 11.43
N GLU A 120 -12.06 10.05 11.27
CA GLU A 120 -10.97 9.29 11.89
C GLU A 120 -9.62 9.66 11.32
N TYR A 121 -9.53 9.85 10.00
CA TYR A 121 -8.34 10.35 9.33
C TYR A 121 -7.88 11.68 9.94
N VAL A 122 -8.77 12.68 9.99
CA VAL A 122 -8.45 14.01 10.55
C VAL A 122 -8.07 13.89 12.02
N ARG A 123 -8.84 13.15 12.83
CA ARG A 123 -8.55 12.92 14.25
C ARG A 123 -7.18 12.27 14.45
N ASN A 124 -6.83 11.28 13.64
CA ASN A 124 -5.54 10.58 13.74
C ASN A 124 -4.39 11.47 13.27
N MET A 125 -4.59 12.33 12.25
CA MET A 125 -3.60 13.34 11.85
C MET A 125 -3.22 14.29 12.99
N PHE A 126 -4.18 14.73 13.80
CA PHE A 126 -3.91 15.59 14.97
C PHE A 126 -3.11 14.90 16.07
N LYS A 127 -3.10 13.56 16.14
CA LYS A 127 -2.29 12.81 17.12
C LYS A 127 -0.80 12.85 16.76
N VAL A 128 -0.45 12.99 15.48
CA VAL A 128 0.94 12.89 15.04
C VAL A 128 1.64 14.25 15.14
N ASN A 129 2.71 14.29 15.94
CA ASN A 129 3.48 15.52 16.14
C ASN A 129 4.16 15.97 14.84
N THR A 130 4.12 17.27 14.57
CA THR A 130 4.89 17.89 13.48
C THR A 130 6.36 17.95 13.87
N VAL A 131 7.24 17.62 12.93
CA VAL A 131 8.69 17.77 13.08
C VAL A 131 9.05 19.25 12.91
N ILE A 132 9.62 19.84 13.96
CA ILE A 132 10.06 21.25 13.98
C ILE A 132 11.59 21.26 14.06
N LEU A 133 12.25 21.85 13.06
CA LEU A 133 13.70 21.83 12.92
C LEU A 133 14.24 23.25 12.74
N THR A 134 15.43 23.50 13.28
CA THR A 134 16.18 24.76 13.08
C THR A 134 17.00 24.77 11.79
N THR A 135 17.11 23.61 11.12
CA THR A 135 17.88 23.42 9.89
C THR A 135 17.06 22.71 8.83
N THR A 136 17.49 22.81 7.58
CA THR A 136 16.85 22.15 6.45
C THR A 136 17.22 20.67 6.40
N ILE A 137 16.23 19.84 6.13
CA ILE A 137 16.39 18.42 5.83
C ILE A 137 16.29 18.16 4.33
N PRO A 138 16.85 17.04 3.83
CA PRO A 138 16.68 16.66 2.43
C PRO A 138 15.20 16.49 2.07
N PRO A 139 14.79 16.83 0.83
CA PRO A 139 13.41 16.64 0.37
C PRO A 139 12.91 15.20 0.55
N THR A 140 13.77 14.21 0.29
CA THR A 140 13.43 12.79 0.46
C THR A 140 13.10 12.43 1.91
N LEU A 141 13.84 12.99 2.89
CA LEU A 141 13.54 12.76 4.31
C LEU A 141 12.20 13.37 4.71
N ARG A 142 11.86 14.55 4.18
CA ARG A 142 10.55 15.17 4.38
C ARG A 142 9.43 14.29 3.85
N LEU A 143 9.57 13.77 2.63
CA LEU A 143 8.59 12.86 2.03
C LEU A 143 8.34 11.62 2.90
N PHE A 144 9.38 11.01 3.46
CA PHE A 144 9.19 9.86 4.36
C PHE A 144 8.47 10.23 5.66
N ILE A 145 8.73 11.41 6.22
CA ILE A 145 8.02 11.89 7.41
C ILE A 145 6.55 12.12 7.10
N ASP A 146 6.24 12.76 5.97
CA ASP A 146 4.87 13.02 5.55
C ASP A 146 4.11 11.72 5.26
N GLU A 147 4.76 10.77 4.58
CA GLU A 147 4.21 9.43 4.33
C GLU A 147 3.92 8.69 5.63
N ALA A 148 4.83 8.72 6.61
CA ALA A 148 4.62 8.06 7.90
C ALA A 148 3.42 8.66 8.66
N ARG A 149 3.19 9.97 8.53
CA ARG A 149 2.02 10.64 9.11
C ARG A 149 0.73 10.17 8.43
N ASN A 150 0.73 10.11 7.10
CA ASN A 150 -0.42 9.65 6.31
C ASN A 150 -0.73 8.17 6.58
N CYS A 151 0.28 7.31 6.59
CA CYS A 151 0.12 5.90 6.97
C CYS A 151 -0.48 5.76 8.36
N PHE A 152 -0.04 6.56 9.34
CA PHE A 152 -0.62 6.53 10.68
C PHE A 152 -2.09 6.96 10.67
N ALA A 153 -2.40 8.04 9.96
CA ALA A 153 -3.76 8.56 9.86
C ALA A 153 -4.70 7.57 9.19
N LEU A 154 -4.21 6.87 8.18
CA LEU A 154 -4.87 5.77 7.48
C LEU A 154 -4.74 4.43 8.21
N GLU A 155 -4.34 4.39 9.48
CA GLU A 155 -4.26 3.15 10.29
C GLU A 155 -3.35 2.03 9.74
N GLN A 156 -2.41 2.37 8.85
CA GLN A 156 -1.39 1.49 8.29
C GLN A 156 -0.18 1.33 9.24
N HIS A 157 -0.43 0.80 10.44
CA HIS A 157 0.53 0.84 11.57
C HIS A 157 1.86 0.12 11.31
N ASN A 158 1.86 -1.02 10.62
CA ASN A 158 3.08 -1.71 10.25
C ASN A 158 3.93 -0.88 9.27
N ALA A 159 3.29 -0.18 8.33
CA ALA A 159 3.96 0.71 7.39
C ALA A 159 4.61 1.90 8.11
N VAL A 160 3.93 2.48 9.11
CA VAL A 160 4.49 3.56 9.96
C VAL A 160 5.81 3.13 10.58
N ILE A 161 5.87 1.93 11.15
CA ILE A 161 7.07 1.40 11.80
C ILE A 161 8.21 1.17 10.79
N SER A 162 7.89 0.62 9.63
CA SER A 162 8.85 0.47 8.53
C SER A 162 9.41 1.82 8.09
N LEU A 163 8.57 2.85 7.97
CA LEU A 163 9.00 4.20 7.64
C LEU A 163 9.84 4.84 8.75
N CYS A 164 9.56 4.58 10.03
CA CYS A 164 10.38 5.06 11.13
C CYS A 164 11.84 4.58 11.01
N ARG A 165 12.05 3.32 10.59
CA ARG A 165 13.39 2.78 10.31
C ARG A 165 14.07 3.55 9.16
N THR A 166 13.35 3.73 8.05
CA THR A 166 13.85 4.46 6.86
C THR A 166 14.20 5.91 7.19
N ILE A 167 13.37 6.60 7.97
CA ILE A 167 13.59 7.97 8.43
C ILE A 167 14.89 8.08 9.23
N LEU A 168 15.13 7.17 10.19
CA LEU A 168 16.36 7.17 10.99
C LEU A 168 17.60 6.93 10.13
N GLU A 169 17.52 5.99 9.19
CA GLU A 169 18.63 5.67 8.29
C GLU A 169 18.95 6.85 7.36
N ALA A 170 17.92 7.44 6.75
CA ALA A 170 18.06 8.60 5.88
C ALA A 170 18.62 9.82 6.63
N ALA A 171 18.13 10.09 7.85
CA ALA A 171 18.64 11.18 8.68
C ALA A 171 20.11 10.97 9.09
N ALA A 172 20.47 9.76 9.55
CA ALA A 172 21.83 9.46 9.94
C ALA A 172 22.80 9.51 8.74
N LYS A 173 22.34 9.05 7.58
CA LYS A 173 23.10 9.11 6.32
C LYS A 173 23.35 10.54 5.87
N ASP A 174 22.31 11.38 5.77
CA ASP A 174 22.44 12.80 5.40
C ASP A 174 23.43 13.53 6.33
N LEU A 175 23.35 13.30 7.63
CA LEU A 175 24.28 13.90 8.59
C LEU A 175 25.72 13.38 8.42
N CYS A 176 25.92 12.13 8.02
CA CYS A 176 27.25 11.62 7.67
C CYS A 176 27.78 12.28 6.38
N GLU A 177 26.93 12.48 5.38
CA GLU A 177 27.27 13.17 4.12
C GLU A 177 27.70 14.61 4.39
N ARG A 178 26.93 15.35 5.18
CA ARG A 178 27.25 16.73 5.56
C ARG A 178 28.56 16.87 6.34
N LYS A 179 28.98 15.81 7.03
CA LYS A 179 30.29 15.73 7.72
C LYS A 179 31.44 15.27 6.82
N GLY A 180 31.19 15.01 5.53
CA GLY A 180 32.21 14.49 4.60
C GLY A 180 32.72 13.09 4.95
N LEU A 181 31.92 12.28 5.65
CA LEU A 181 32.40 10.99 6.19
C LEU A 181 32.50 9.86 5.15
N PHE A 182 31.89 10.03 3.98
CA PHE A 182 31.98 9.06 2.88
C PHE A 182 33.11 9.35 1.89
N GLU A 183 33.80 10.48 2.04
CA GLU A 183 34.94 10.82 1.19
C GLU A 183 36.14 9.92 1.53
N LYS A 184 36.70 9.28 0.49
CA LYS A 184 37.96 8.53 0.56
C LYS A 184 39.12 9.49 0.78
N ALA A 185 39.40 9.84 2.03
CA ALA A 185 40.68 10.43 2.38
C ALA A 185 41.70 9.32 2.58
N SER A 186 42.90 9.46 2.00
CA SER A 186 44.01 8.49 2.09
C SER A 186 44.40 8.13 3.53
N ASP A 187 44.00 8.96 4.50
CA ASP A 187 44.44 8.89 5.90
C ASP A 187 43.31 8.58 6.90
N LYS A 188 42.08 8.29 6.45
CA LYS A 188 40.98 7.91 7.36
C LYS A 188 41.10 6.45 7.77
N ILE A 189 41.33 6.20 9.06
CA ILE A 189 41.48 4.86 9.67
C ILE A 189 40.17 4.04 9.65
N VAL A 190 39.00 4.69 9.53
CA VAL A 190 37.69 4.02 9.56
C VAL A 190 36.84 4.46 8.37
N GLU A 191 36.58 3.53 7.46
CA GLU A 191 35.64 3.69 6.36
C GLU A 191 34.21 3.43 6.85
N ILE A 192 33.33 4.43 6.77
CA ILE A 192 31.92 4.27 7.13
C ILE A 192 31.17 3.73 5.92
N ASN A 193 30.54 2.56 6.10
CA ASN A 193 29.66 1.97 5.10
C ASN A 193 28.28 2.65 5.13
N PRO A 194 27.85 3.31 4.03
CA PRO A 194 26.57 4.02 3.98
C PRO A 194 25.34 3.10 4.05
N LYS A 195 25.52 1.77 4.02
CA LYS A 195 24.45 0.76 4.13
C LYS A 195 24.32 0.15 5.52
N VAL A 196 25.20 0.50 6.46
CA VAL A 196 25.22 -0.09 7.80
C VAL A 196 24.77 0.94 8.82
N PHE A 197 23.49 0.89 9.21
CA PHE A 197 22.90 1.86 10.13
C PHE A 197 23.70 2.07 11.41
N ASN A 198 24.23 1.00 12.03
CA ASN A 198 25.05 1.11 13.24
C ASN A 198 26.31 1.97 13.03
N GLN A 199 26.94 1.90 11.85
CA GLN A 199 28.10 2.73 11.56
C GLN A 199 27.69 4.20 11.36
N LEU A 200 26.59 4.44 10.65
CA LEU A 200 26.02 5.79 10.46
C LEU A 200 25.69 6.46 11.80
N ILE A 201 24.86 5.81 12.62
CA ILE A 201 24.38 6.40 13.88
C ILE A 201 25.52 6.60 14.89
N ASN A 202 26.54 5.74 14.88
CA ASN A 202 27.72 5.90 15.73
C ASN A 202 28.53 7.15 15.40
N ALA A 203 28.50 7.61 14.15
CA ALA A 203 29.26 8.77 13.70
C ALA A 203 28.53 10.10 13.92
N VAL A 204 27.20 10.06 14.11
CA VAL A 204 26.38 11.27 14.25
C VAL A 204 25.72 11.43 15.61
N ALA A 205 25.67 10.38 16.43
CA ALA A 205 25.05 10.42 17.75
C ALA A 205 25.85 9.64 18.80
N THR A 206 25.71 10.08 20.05
CA THR A 206 26.27 9.40 21.23
C THR A 206 25.24 9.32 22.35
N GLY A 207 25.59 8.70 23.47
CA GLY A 207 24.79 8.74 24.70
C GLY A 207 23.35 8.24 24.55
N SER A 208 22.41 9.00 25.14
CA SER A 208 20.97 8.70 25.14
C SER A 208 20.38 8.73 23.73
N LEU A 209 20.75 9.71 22.90
CA LEU A 209 20.25 9.87 21.54
C LEU A 209 20.54 8.64 20.68
N LYS A 210 21.80 8.17 20.68
CA LYS A 210 22.18 6.94 20.00
C LYS A 210 21.39 5.73 20.50
N ARG A 211 21.26 5.57 21.82
CA ARG A 211 20.52 4.43 22.42
C ARG A 211 19.06 4.41 21.98
N ARG A 212 18.41 5.58 21.93
CA ARG A 212 17.01 5.72 21.46
C ARG A 212 16.89 5.34 19.98
N ALA A 213 17.78 5.86 19.12
CA ALA A 213 17.80 5.52 17.69
C ALA A 213 18.01 4.03 17.44
N VAL A 214 18.99 3.41 18.11
CA VAL A 214 19.30 1.97 18.01
C VAL A 214 18.13 1.12 18.50
N LYS A 215 17.49 1.50 19.61
CA LYS A 215 16.30 0.83 20.15
C LYS A 215 15.16 0.84 19.13
N ILE A 216 14.86 2.00 18.55
CA ILE A 216 13.82 2.10 17.51
C ILE A 216 14.17 1.20 16.33
N TYR A 217 15.38 1.31 15.79
CA TYR A 217 15.79 0.58 14.59
C TYR A 217 15.74 -0.94 14.79
N PHE A 218 16.45 -1.47 15.78
CA PHE A 218 16.64 -2.91 15.92
C PHE A 218 15.55 -3.61 16.71
N ARG A 219 14.99 -2.96 17.72
CA ARG A 219 14.05 -3.61 18.63
C ARG A 219 12.60 -3.33 18.23
N ASP A 220 12.29 -2.09 17.89
CA ASP A 220 10.91 -1.71 17.59
C ASP A 220 10.59 -1.98 16.10
N ALA A 221 11.49 -1.62 15.16
CA ALA A 221 11.19 -1.66 13.73
C ALA A 221 11.65 -2.92 12.97
N CYS A 222 12.86 -3.43 13.22
CA CYS A 222 13.37 -4.63 12.53
C CYS A 222 12.40 -5.83 12.56
N PRO A 223 11.85 -6.24 13.72
CA PRO A 223 10.93 -7.38 13.78
C PRO A 223 9.68 -7.19 12.91
N VAL A 224 9.19 -5.96 12.78
CA VAL A 224 8.00 -5.65 11.99
C VAL A 224 8.33 -5.71 10.50
N VAL A 225 9.46 -5.15 10.09
CA VAL A 225 9.94 -5.19 8.69
C VAL A 225 10.23 -6.63 8.24
N HIS A 226 10.67 -7.50 9.16
CA HIS A 226 10.94 -8.90 8.88
C HIS A 226 9.71 -9.82 9.02
N GLY A 227 8.54 -9.26 9.38
CA GLY A 227 7.30 -10.04 9.52
C GLY A 227 7.21 -10.87 10.80
N ASP A 228 8.10 -10.65 11.77
CA ASP A 228 8.15 -11.40 13.04
C ASP A 228 7.02 -10.99 14.00
N ARG A 229 6.43 -9.80 13.82
CA ARG A 229 5.31 -9.31 14.65
C ARG A 229 4.50 -8.21 13.97
N LEU A 230 3.26 -8.04 14.44
CA LEU A 230 2.37 -6.94 14.09
C LEU A 230 2.41 -5.83 15.15
N VAL A 231 1.92 -4.65 14.79
CA VAL A 231 1.92 -3.45 15.63
C VAL A 231 0.53 -2.80 15.67
N ASP A 232 0.11 -2.41 16.87
CA ASP A 232 -1.13 -1.66 17.08
C ASP A 232 -0.93 -0.13 16.95
N GLY A 233 -2.03 0.62 16.95
CA GLY A 233 -1.98 2.08 16.79
C GLY A 233 -1.28 2.81 17.94
N ALA A 234 -1.34 2.30 19.17
CA ALA A 234 -0.71 2.94 20.32
C ALA A 234 0.82 2.83 20.23
N GLU A 235 1.32 1.64 19.88
CA GLU A 235 2.73 1.40 19.66
C GLU A 235 3.24 2.17 18.43
N ALA A 236 2.52 2.14 17.30
CA ALA A 236 2.90 2.90 16.11
C ALA A 236 3.02 4.40 16.40
N LEU A 237 2.06 4.99 17.11
CA LEU A 237 2.10 6.39 17.52
C LEU A 237 3.31 6.69 18.41
N ARG A 238 3.57 5.83 19.40
CA ARG A 238 4.71 5.98 20.32
C ARG A 238 6.03 5.95 19.56
N VAL A 239 6.23 4.98 18.67
CA VAL A 239 7.47 4.83 17.91
C VAL A 239 7.65 5.99 16.93
N LEU A 240 6.58 6.43 16.26
CA LEU A 240 6.62 7.58 15.36
C LEU A 240 7.01 8.86 16.10
N ARG A 241 6.40 9.15 17.25
CA ARG A 241 6.75 10.31 18.08
C ARG A 241 8.19 10.26 18.60
N GLU A 242 8.64 9.08 19.00
CA GLU A 242 10.02 8.92 19.45
C GLU A 242 11.00 9.11 18.28
N THR A 243 10.67 8.59 17.10
CA THR A 243 11.48 8.74 15.88
C THR A 243 11.61 10.19 15.48
N THR A 244 10.48 10.93 15.42
CA THR A 244 10.51 12.37 15.11
C THR A 244 11.31 13.14 16.14
N GLY A 245 11.18 12.83 17.43
CA GLY A 245 12.00 13.43 18.48
C GLY A 245 13.51 13.15 18.31
N VAL A 246 13.89 11.92 17.96
CA VAL A 246 15.29 11.56 17.67
C VAL A 246 15.81 12.33 16.45
N VAL A 247 15.04 12.42 15.36
CA VAL A 247 15.43 13.19 14.17
C VAL A 247 15.61 14.67 14.52
N GLN A 248 14.68 15.26 15.27
CA GLN A 248 14.81 16.65 15.71
C GLN A 248 16.09 16.89 16.52
N GLU A 249 16.40 16.00 17.45
CA GLU A 249 17.60 16.12 18.29
C GLU A 249 18.90 15.89 17.48
N LEU A 250 18.91 14.95 16.53
CA LEU A 250 20.02 14.72 15.60
C LEU A 250 20.36 15.99 14.81
N TYR A 251 19.35 16.64 14.23
CA TYR A 251 19.54 17.86 13.46
C TYR A 251 19.81 19.11 14.32
N SER A 252 19.32 19.14 15.56
CA SER A 252 19.57 20.27 16.49
C SER A 252 20.99 20.24 17.06
N THR A 253 21.58 19.06 17.21
CA THR A 253 22.96 18.89 17.70
C THR A 253 24.00 18.99 16.59
N PHE A 254 23.57 18.95 15.33
CA PHE A 254 24.42 19.15 14.17
C PHE A 254 24.86 20.62 14.09
N LYS A 255 26.16 20.86 14.31
CA LYS A 255 26.81 22.13 13.98
C LYS A 255 27.48 21.97 12.62
N ALA A 256 27.06 22.80 11.65
CA ALA A 256 27.71 22.92 10.36
C ALA A 256 29.13 23.48 10.51
#